data_AF-A0A3A8SWB3-F1
#
_entry.id   AF-A0A3A8SWB3-F1
#
_cell.length_a   1.000
_cell.length_b   1.000
_cell.length_c   1.000
_cell.angle_alpha   90.00
_cell.angle_beta   90.00
_cell.angle_gamma   90.00
#
_symmetry.space_group_name_H-M   'P 1'
#
loop_
_entity.id
_entity.type
_entity.pdbx_description
1 polymer ?
#
loop_
_entity_poly.entity_id
_entity_poly.type
_entity_poly.pdbx_seq_one_letter_code
_entity_poly.pdbx_strand_id
1 'polypeptide(L)'
;MKPLHELADALAILAREGWTPPDRDAASLAQQVREMEAQQTQTQEVLQAVEYLHEACEPDGTDAARERWLRLQRRVTSTRLQLARINEAEVYLRAELERQVWLARHLRAQSEAQQAAA
;
A
#
# COMPACT_ATOMS: atom_id res chain seq x y z
N MET A 1 12.82 -1.97 -0.88
CA MET A 1 11.86 -1.77 -1.98
C MET A 1 11.47 -0.31 -2.01
N LYS A 2 11.20 0.29 -3.17
CA LYS A 2 10.76 1.70 -3.24
C LYS A 2 9.36 1.85 -2.63
N PRO A 3 9.02 2.97 -1.96
CA PRO A 3 7.63 3.29 -1.61
C PRO A 3 6.70 3.30 -2.83
N LEU A 4 5.40 3.06 -2.64
CA LEU A 4 4.45 3.08 -3.77
C LEU A 4 4.24 4.49 -4.30
N HIS A 5 4.26 5.50 -3.41
CA HIS A 5 4.09 6.89 -3.84
C HIS A 5 5.19 7.32 -4.83
N GLU A 6 6.43 6.85 -4.69
CA GLU A 6 7.49 7.16 -5.66
C GLU A 6 7.18 6.62 -7.07
N LEU A 7 6.55 5.43 -7.15
CA LEU A 7 6.13 4.85 -8.43
C LEU A 7 4.94 5.62 -9.02
N ALA A 8 3.99 6.02 -8.17
CA ALA A 8 2.86 6.84 -8.57
C ALA A 8 3.30 8.23 -9.07
N ASP A 9 4.26 8.87 -8.41
CA ASP A 9 4.81 10.16 -8.81
C ASP A 9 5.55 10.06 -10.14
N ALA A 10 6.36 9.01 -10.33
CA ALA A 10 7.00 8.72 -11.61
C ALA A 10 5.96 8.54 -12.75
N LEU A 11 4.87 7.81 -12.48
CA LEU A 11 3.79 7.64 -13.44
C LEU A 11 3.07 8.96 -13.75
N ALA A 12 2.82 9.79 -12.74
CA ALA A 12 2.18 11.09 -12.91
C ALA A 12 3.03 12.06 -13.75
N ILE A 13 4.36 12.03 -13.60
CA ILE A 13 5.28 12.79 -14.45
C ILE A 13 5.18 12.32 -15.90
N LEU A 14 5.27 11.01 -16.14
CA LEU A 14 5.17 10.43 -17.49
C LEU A 14 3.80 10.70 -18.13
N ALA A 15 2.73 10.74 -17.32
CA ALA A 15 1.39 11.08 -17.80
C ALA A 15 1.29 12.54 -18.25
N ARG A 16 1.88 13.49 -17.51
CA ARG A 16 1.94 14.90 -17.90
C ARG A 16 2.75 15.11 -19.17
N GLU A 17 3.77 14.27 -19.39
CA GLU A 17 4.58 14.27 -20.62
C GLU A 17 3.87 13.58 -21.81
N GLY A 18 2.69 12.97 -21.59
CA GLY A 18 1.90 12.32 -22.65
C GLY A 18 2.31 10.89 -22.97
N TRP A 19 3.09 10.23 -22.12
CA TRP A 19 3.61 8.88 -22.37
C TRP A 19 2.76 7.75 -21.78
N THR A 20 1.69 8.06 -21.07
CA THR A 20 0.77 7.05 -20.50
C THR A 20 -0.46 6.85 -21.39
N PRO A 21 -0.98 5.61 -21.53
CA PRO A 21 -2.23 5.36 -22.24
C PRO A 21 -3.41 6.14 -21.63
N PRO A 22 -4.39 6.60 -22.43
CA PRO A 22 -5.54 7.37 -21.94
C PRO A 22 -6.49 6.56 -21.04
N ASP A 23 -6.45 5.23 -21.12
CA ASP A 23 -7.37 4.34 -20.39
C ASP A 23 -7.09 4.25 -18.89
N ARG A 24 -6.05 4.90 -18.37
CA ARG A 24 -5.68 4.84 -16.95
C ARG A 24 -5.40 6.21 -16.38
N ASP A 25 -6.28 6.63 -15.47
CA ASP A 25 -6.13 7.87 -14.73
C ASP A 25 -5.01 7.75 -13.68
N ALA A 26 -3.85 8.31 -14.00
CA ALA A 26 -2.70 8.38 -13.09
C ALA A 26 -3.03 9.12 -11.78
N ALA A 27 -3.97 10.07 -11.79
CA ALA A 27 -4.39 10.76 -10.58
C ALA A 27 -5.19 9.85 -9.65
N SER A 28 -6.09 9.04 -10.20
CA SER A 28 -6.83 8.00 -9.46
C SER A 28 -5.88 6.97 -8.85
N LEU A 29 -4.87 6.49 -9.59
CA LEU A 29 -3.86 5.58 -9.05
C LEU A 29 -3.04 6.20 -7.92
N ALA A 30 -2.61 7.46 -8.07
CA ALA A 30 -1.89 8.17 -7.02
C ALA A 30 -2.75 8.36 -5.75
N GLN A 31 -4.06 8.59 -5.91
CA GLN A 31 -4.99 8.65 -4.78
C GLN A 31 -5.13 7.29 -4.08
N GLN A 32 -5.31 6.20 -4.83
CA GLN A 32 -5.37 4.84 -4.28
C GLN A 32 -4.10 4.47 -3.50
N VAL A 33 -2.93 4.86 -4.00
CA VAL A 33 -1.65 4.67 -3.30
C VAL A 33 -1.64 5.39 -1.96
N ARG A 34 -1.99 6.68 -1.94
CA ARG A 34 -2.01 7.47 -0.70
C ARG A 34 -2.99 6.90 0.32
N GLU A 35 -4.18 6.52 -0.11
CA GLU A 35 -5.19 5.92 0.76
C GLU A 35 -4.71 4.60 1.35
N MET A 36 -4.08 3.76 0.54
CA MET A 36 -3.57 2.47 1.00
C MET A 36 -2.36 2.60 1.94
N GLU A 37 -1.38 3.47 1.64
CA GLU A 37 -0.24 3.74 2.53
C GLU A 37 -0.72 4.33 3.88
N ALA A 38 -1.73 5.20 3.85
CA ALA A 38 -2.35 5.74 5.06
C ALA A 38 -3.08 4.64 5.86
N GLN A 39 -3.86 3.78 5.20
CA GLN A 39 -4.54 2.65 5.85
C GLN A 39 -3.56 1.63 6.44
N GLN A 40 -2.45 1.35 5.73
CA GLN A 40 -1.39 0.46 6.22
C GLN A 40 -0.76 1.04 7.48
N THR A 41 -0.35 2.32 7.44
CA THR A 41 0.24 3.03 8.59
C THR A 41 -0.70 3.01 9.79
N GLN A 42 -1.96 3.43 9.60
CA GLN A 42 -2.95 3.44 10.67
C GLN A 42 -3.21 2.04 11.24
N THR A 43 -3.32 1.02 10.38
CA THR A 43 -3.57 -0.36 10.83
C THR A 43 -2.38 -0.89 11.62
N GLN A 44 -1.15 -0.53 11.24
CA GLN A 44 0.06 -0.91 11.95
C GLN A 44 0.17 -0.24 13.32
N GLU A 45 -0.17 1.05 13.43
CA GLU A 45 -0.25 1.75 14.71
C GLU A 45 -1.30 1.11 15.64
N VAL A 46 -2.49 0.79 15.10
CA VAL A 46 -3.54 0.08 15.85
C VAL A 46 -3.06 -1.29 16.31
N LEU A 47 -2.35 -2.03 15.44
CA LEU A 47 -1.82 -3.34 15.79
C LEU A 47 -0.84 -3.23 16.96
N GLN A 48 0.13 -2.32 16.87
CA GLN A 48 1.11 -2.08 17.94
C GLN A 48 0.43 -1.71 19.26
N ALA A 49 -0.56 -0.83 19.23
CA ALA A 49 -1.29 -0.42 20.43
C ALA A 49 -2.07 -1.59 21.07
N VAL A 50 -2.71 -2.44 20.26
CA VAL A 50 -3.48 -3.58 20.76
C VAL A 50 -2.55 -4.69 21.27
N GLU A 51 -1.41 -4.94 20.61
CA GLU A 51 -0.38 -5.88 21.07
C GLU A 51 0.19 -5.44 22.42
N TYR A 52 0.55 -4.16 22.57
CA TYR A 52 0.99 -3.59 23.83
C TYR A 52 -0.03 -3.79 24.96
N LEU A 53 -1.32 -3.50 24.69
CA LEU A 53 -2.39 -3.70 25.67
C LEU A 53 -2.61 -5.19 26.01
N HIS A 54 -2.44 -6.08 25.04
CA HIS A 54 -2.58 -7.53 25.24
C HIS A 54 -1.47 -8.08 26.13
N GLU A 55 -0.22 -7.66 25.89
CA GLU A 55 0.94 -8.00 26.72
C GLU A 55 0.79 -7.49 28.15
N ALA A 56 0.28 -6.26 28.33
CA ALA A 56 0.04 -5.67 29.64
C ALA A 56 -1.17 -6.26 30.40
N CYS A 57 -1.95 -7.15 29.78
CA CYS A 57 -3.20 -7.68 30.33
C CYS A 57 -3.12 -9.20 30.59
N GLU A 58 -1.94 -9.71 30.95
CA GLU A 58 -1.77 -11.12 31.31
C GLU A 58 -2.76 -11.53 32.43
N PRO A 59 -3.47 -12.66 32.29
CA PRO A 59 -4.53 -13.02 33.22
C PRO A 59 -3.97 -13.32 34.61
N ASP A 60 -4.46 -12.58 35.61
CA ASP A 60 -4.13 -12.71 37.04
C ASP A 60 -4.89 -13.83 37.76
N GLY A 61 -5.57 -14.70 37.00
CA GLY A 61 -6.42 -15.78 37.51
C GLY A 61 -7.88 -15.39 37.74
N THR A 62 -8.26 -14.12 37.56
CA THR A 62 -9.68 -13.70 37.62
C THR A 62 -10.41 -13.90 36.28
N ASP A 63 -11.70 -14.21 36.34
CA ASP A 63 -12.53 -14.35 35.13
C ASP A 63 -12.58 -13.04 34.33
N ALA A 64 -12.59 -11.89 35.01
CA ALA A 64 -12.59 -10.56 34.38
C ALA A 64 -11.29 -10.29 33.59
N ALA A 65 -10.12 -10.62 34.15
CA ALA A 65 -8.85 -10.48 33.45
C ALA A 65 -8.76 -11.44 32.25
N ARG A 66 -9.22 -12.69 32.42
CA ARG A 66 -9.29 -13.68 31.34
C ARG A 66 -10.19 -13.23 30.18
N GLU A 67 -11.37 -12.70 30.47
CA GLU A 67 -12.27 -12.15 29.45
C GLU A 67 -11.64 -10.99 28.69
N ARG A 68 -11.00 -10.06 29.41
CA ARG A 68 -10.32 -8.91 28.81
C ARG A 68 -9.17 -9.36 27.91
N TRP A 69 -8.36 -10.31 28.39
CA TRP A 69 -7.26 -10.91 27.63
C TRP A 69 -7.76 -11.56 26.33
N LEU A 70 -8.79 -12.41 26.40
CA LEU A 70 -9.38 -13.05 25.21
C LEU A 70 -9.95 -12.04 24.21
N ARG A 71 -10.57 -10.95 24.66
CA ARG A 71 -11.05 -9.87 23.78
C ARG A 71 -9.90 -9.18 23.05
N LEU A 72 -8.82 -8.87 23.76
CA LEU A 72 -7.62 -8.28 23.17
C LEU A 72 -6.95 -9.23 22.19
N GLN A 73 -6.85 -10.52 22.52
CA GLN A 73 -6.29 -11.55 21.62
C GLN A 73 -7.06 -11.62 20.29
N ARG A 74 -8.40 -11.62 20.34
CA ARG A 74 -9.24 -11.59 19.13
C ARG A 74 -9.00 -10.33 18.30
N ARG A 75 -8.81 -9.20 18.96
CA ARG A 75 -8.54 -7.92 18.30
C ARG A 75 -7.16 -7.91 17.64
N VAL A 76 -6.11 -8.41 18.30
CA VAL A 76 -4.77 -8.62 17.69
C VAL A 76 -4.90 -9.47 16.43
N THR A 77 -5.54 -10.63 16.52
CA THR A 77 -5.71 -11.54 15.36
C THR A 77 -6.46 -10.86 14.21
N SER A 78 -7.54 -10.14 14.51
CA SER A 78 -8.31 -9.42 13.50
C SER A 78 -7.49 -8.31 12.83
N THR A 79 -6.74 -7.52 13.60
CA THR A 79 -5.92 -6.43 13.05
C THR A 79 -4.75 -6.96 12.23
N ARG A 80 -4.12 -8.07 12.65
CA ARG A 80 -3.08 -8.76 11.84
C ARG A 80 -3.65 -9.24 10.51
N LEU A 81 -4.85 -9.82 10.50
CA LEU A 81 -5.51 -10.24 9.27
C LEU A 81 -5.83 -9.05 8.35
N GLN A 82 -6.29 -7.93 8.93
CA GLN A 82 -6.54 -6.70 8.17
C GLN A 82 -5.24 -6.16 7.54
N LEU A 83 -4.14 -6.10 8.30
CA LEU A 83 -2.85 -5.68 7.79
C LEU A 83 -2.34 -6.59 6.68
N ALA A 84 -2.48 -7.91 6.83
CA ALA A 84 -2.11 -8.88 5.80
C ALA A 84 -2.86 -8.65 4.47
N ARG A 85 -4.17 -8.36 4.54
CA ARG A 85 -4.98 -8.04 3.35
C ARG A 85 -4.55 -6.74 2.68
N ILE A 86 -4.21 -5.72 3.45
CA ILE A 86 -3.69 -4.45 2.92
C ILE A 86 -2.34 -4.70 2.24
N ASN A 87 -1.44 -5.46 2.86
CA ASN A 87 -0.13 -5.81 2.28
C ASN A 87 -0.28 -6.63 0.99
N GLU A 88 -1.24 -7.55 0.93
CA GLU A 88 -1.54 -8.29 -0.29
C GLU A 88 -2.01 -7.36 -1.42
N ALA A 89 -2.94 -6.44 -1.12
CA ALA A 89 -3.37 -5.42 -2.07
C ALA A 89 -2.21 -4.51 -2.52
N GLU A 90 -1.29 -4.16 -1.61
CA GLU A 90 -0.08 -3.38 -1.92
C GLU A 90 0.76 -4.07 -2.98
N VAL A 91 0.98 -5.38 -2.88
CA VAL A 91 1.77 -6.15 -3.84
C VAL A 91 1.15 -6.08 -5.24
N TYR A 92 -0.18 -6.23 -5.35
CA TYR A 92 -0.86 -6.13 -6.64
C TYR A 92 -0.78 -4.73 -7.23
N LEU A 93 -1.01 -3.70 -6.42
CA LEU A 93 -0.91 -2.31 -6.89
C LEU A 93 0.51 -1.95 -7.32
N ARG A 94 1.52 -2.43 -6.57
CA ARG A 94 2.94 -2.27 -6.92
C ARG A 94 3.24 -2.83 -8.29
N ALA A 95 2.90 -4.10 -8.51
CA ALA A 95 3.17 -4.78 -9.77
C ALA A 95 2.52 -4.05 -10.95
N GLU A 96 1.30 -3.53 -10.76
CA GLU A 96 0.63 -2.73 -11.77
C GLU A 96 1.33 -1.39 -12.02
N LEU A 97 1.70 -0.65 -10.97
CA LEU A 97 2.42 0.62 -11.12
C LEU A 97 3.77 0.45 -11.81
N GLU A 98 4.54 -0.55 -11.42
CA GLU A 98 5.83 -0.86 -12.06
C GLU A 98 5.64 -1.18 -13.56
N ARG A 99 4.62 -1.96 -13.90
CA ARG A 99 4.26 -2.26 -15.28
C ARG A 99 3.91 -0.99 -16.07
N GLN A 100 3.10 -0.10 -15.49
CA GLN A 100 2.72 1.17 -16.13
C GLN A 100 3.92 2.09 -16.35
N VAL A 101 4.77 2.24 -15.34
CA VAL A 101 5.99 3.06 -15.43
C VAL A 101 6.93 2.50 -16.49
N TRP A 102 7.11 1.18 -16.54
CA TRP A 102 7.92 0.53 -17.58
C TRP A 102 7.36 0.80 -18.97
N LEU A 103 6.05 0.61 -19.17
CA LEU A 103 5.41 0.81 -20.46
C LEU A 103 5.56 2.26 -20.95
N ALA A 104 5.28 3.23 -20.09
CA ALA A 104 5.38 4.64 -20.43
C ALA A 104 6.83 5.06 -20.77
N ARG A 105 7.82 4.55 -20.03
CA ARG A 105 9.24 4.75 -20.37
C ARG A 105 9.61 4.12 -21.71
N HIS A 106 9.06 2.95 -22.01
CA HIS A 106 9.33 2.28 -23.27
C HIS A 106 8.76 3.06 -24.46
N LEU A 107 7.51 3.56 -24.34
CA LEU A 107 6.88 4.41 -25.36
C LEU A 107 7.67 5.69 -25.59
N ARG A 108 8.11 6.35 -24.51
CA ARG A 108 8.99 7.52 -24.57
C ARG A 108 10.26 7.23 -25.36
N ALA A 109 10.99 6.17 -24.97
CA ALA A 109 12.24 5.80 -25.62
C ALA A 109 12.07 5.45 -27.11
N GLN A 110 10.97 4.79 -27.49
CA GLN A 110 10.66 4.50 -28.89
C GLN A 110 10.44 5.77 -29.70
N SER A 111 9.70 6.74 -29.14
CA SER A 111 9.46 8.02 -29.81
C SER A 111 10.74 8.85 -29.96
N GLU A 112 11.56 8.92 -28.90
CA GLU A 112 12.87 9.59 -28.94
C GLU A 112 13.78 8.97 -30.02
N ALA A 113 13.80 7.63 -30.15
CA ALA A 113 14.56 6.94 -31.18
C ALA A 113 14.03 7.20 -32.61
N GLN A 114 12.71 7.27 -32.78
CA GLN A 114 12.10 7.62 -34.08
C GLN A 114 12.41 9.05 -34.50
N GLN A 115 12.38 10.00 -33.56
CA GLN A 115 12.74 11.40 -33.82
C GLN A 115 14.22 11.56 -34.16
N ALA A 116 15.12 10.80 -33.54
CA ALA A 116 16.55 10.83 -33.82
C ALA A 116 16.92 10.21 -35.20
N ALA A 117 16.04 9.39 -35.76
CA ALA A 117 16.24 8.72 -37.05
C ALA A 117 15.59 9.46 -38.24
N ALA A 118 14.81 10.51 -37.98
CA ALA A 118 14.13 11.34 -38.98
C ALA A 118 14.92 12.63 -39.28
#